data_AF-A0AAU7W6H7-F1
#
_entry.id   AF-A0AAU7W6H7-F1
#
_cell.length_a   1.000
_cell.length_b   1.000
_cell.length_c   1.000
_cell.angle_alpha   90.00
_cell.angle_beta   90.00
_cell.angle_gamma   90.00
#
_symmetry.space_group_name_H-M   'P 1'
#
loop_
_entity.id
_entity.type
_entity.pdbx_description
1 polymer ?
#
loop_
_entity_poly.entity_id
_entity_poly.type
_entity_poly.pdbx_seq_one_letter_code
_entity_poly.pdbx_strand_id
1 'polypeptide(L)'
;MTQHQPYAAADGLVRVYPAGAPGGAGLVWAHGGGFVAGDLDMPEADWVARSFAARGIPVVSIDYRLVAGGRDVYPAASDDVLAAWSWAVSAAPGLGIDPDRLVVGGASAGANLVTGAVLRLLAGEVPGLPTPAAVFLAYPTLLAVQPDPDPALRAALDANPEADRFAPGRVREMYETYLGGPVEHPPLPAVPGLARPADLAGFPPALMVNDDVDELRVSGEAFGATLAAAGVAVEVVTEPGTEHGHLNRPDEPAASATVDRVVAWLARVAAPQPTT
;
A
#
# COMPACT_ATOMS: atom_id res chain seq x y z
N MET A 1 -14.76 5.89 -27.92
CA MET A 1 -13.43 5.25 -28.01
C MET A 1 -12.99 5.00 -26.58
N THR A 2 -13.09 3.77 -26.09
CA THR A 2 -12.61 3.41 -24.75
C THR A 2 -11.09 3.57 -24.74
N GLN A 3 -10.57 4.45 -23.88
CA GLN A 3 -9.14 4.59 -23.67
C GLN A 3 -8.65 3.29 -23.03
N HIS A 4 -7.84 2.52 -23.76
CA HIS A 4 -7.20 1.28 -23.27
C HIS A 4 -5.72 1.50 -22.94
N GLN A 5 -5.24 2.74 -23.01
CA GLN A 5 -3.86 3.11 -22.72
C GLN A 5 -3.80 3.91 -21.42
N PRO A 6 -2.71 3.80 -20.64
CA PRO A 6 -2.55 4.61 -19.45
C PRO A 6 -2.53 6.10 -19.78
N TYR A 7 -3.10 6.91 -18.89
CA TYR A 7 -3.17 8.36 -19.06
C TYR A 7 -3.05 9.10 -17.72
N ALA A 8 -2.49 10.29 -17.74
CA ALA A 8 -2.41 11.16 -16.57
C ALA A 8 -3.76 11.83 -16.28
N ALA A 9 -4.09 12.01 -15.02
CA ALA A 9 -5.27 12.74 -14.55
C ALA A 9 -4.96 13.49 -13.24
N ALA A 10 -5.95 14.22 -12.69
CA ALA A 10 -5.80 15.03 -11.47
C ALA A 10 -4.55 15.93 -11.50
N ASP A 11 -4.39 16.67 -12.60
CA ASP A 11 -3.23 17.57 -12.83
C ASP A 11 -1.86 16.88 -12.71
N GLY A 12 -1.81 15.58 -13.02
CA GLY A 12 -0.59 14.77 -12.98
C GLY A 12 -0.40 13.96 -11.70
N LEU A 13 -1.23 14.19 -10.67
CA LEU A 13 -1.14 13.45 -9.40
C LEU A 13 -1.37 11.94 -9.56
N VAL A 14 -2.09 11.53 -10.60
CA VAL A 14 -2.36 10.10 -10.84
C VAL A 14 -2.17 9.73 -12.30
N ARG A 15 -1.80 8.47 -12.52
CA ARG A 15 -1.90 7.80 -13.82
C ARG A 15 -2.92 6.67 -13.72
N VAL A 16 -3.91 6.73 -14.60
CA VAL A 16 -4.99 5.75 -14.68
C VAL A 16 -4.61 4.66 -15.67
N TYR A 17 -4.81 3.42 -15.26
CA TYR A 17 -4.65 2.20 -16.06
C TYR A 17 -6.03 1.56 -16.22
N PRO A 18 -6.77 1.89 -17.29
CA PRO A 18 -8.11 1.37 -17.51
C PRO A 18 -8.08 -0.13 -17.82
N ALA A 19 -9.03 -0.89 -17.26
CA ALA A 19 -9.22 -2.29 -17.65
C ALA A 19 -10.05 -2.40 -18.93
N GLY A 20 -9.71 -3.35 -19.81
CA GLY A 20 -10.45 -3.57 -21.06
C GLY A 20 -11.88 -4.09 -20.84
N ALA A 21 -12.08 -4.90 -19.80
CA ALA A 21 -13.37 -5.40 -19.34
C ALA A 21 -13.43 -5.28 -17.80
N PRO A 22 -13.83 -4.12 -17.26
CA PRO A 22 -13.87 -3.91 -15.81
C PRO A 22 -14.84 -4.86 -15.11
N GLY A 23 -14.37 -5.54 -14.07
CA GLY A 23 -15.16 -6.46 -13.24
C GLY A 23 -15.90 -5.77 -12.08
N GLY A 24 -15.84 -4.44 -12.00
CA GLY A 24 -16.44 -3.61 -10.95
C GLY A 24 -15.53 -3.31 -9.75
N ALA A 25 -14.46 -4.07 -9.52
CA ALA A 25 -13.46 -3.71 -8.51
C ALA A 25 -12.39 -2.77 -9.10
N GLY A 26 -11.82 -1.88 -8.29
CA GLY A 26 -10.72 -0.99 -8.69
C GLY A 26 -9.68 -0.83 -7.59
N LEU A 27 -8.45 -0.46 -7.98
CA LEU A 27 -7.33 -0.29 -7.06
C LEU A 27 -6.75 1.13 -7.16
N VAL A 28 -6.65 1.82 -6.05
CA VAL A 28 -5.83 3.02 -5.90
C VAL A 28 -4.48 2.60 -5.32
N TRP A 29 -3.39 2.83 -6.06
CA TRP A 29 -2.08 2.23 -5.79
C TRP A 29 -1.00 3.28 -5.50
N ALA A 30 -0.28 3.13 -4.38
CA ALA A 30 0.88 3.95 -4.04
C ALA A 30 2.17 3.11 -4.12
N HIS A 31 3.13 3.57 -4.92
CA HIS A 31 4.44 2.93 -5.02
C HIS A 31 5.28 3.08 -3.75
N GLY A 32 6.35 2.31 -3.61
CA GLY A 32 7.33 2.39 -2.53
C GLY A 32 8.44 3.40 -2.80
N GLY A 33 9.64 3.15 -2.26
CA GLY A 33 10.81 4.03 -2.44
C GLY A 33 11.16 4.90 -1.24
N GLY A 34 10.78 4.46 -0.03
CA GLY A 34 11.25 5.07 1.22
C GLY A 34 10.90 6.54 1.38
N PHE A 35 9.78 6.98 0.78
CA PHE A 35 9.28 8.36 0.77
C PHE A 35 10.14 9.38 -0.01
N VAL A 36 11.31 8.97 -0.53
CA VAL A 36 12.30 9.86 -1.17
C VAL A 36 12.57 9.53 -2.63
N ALA A 37 12.13 8.36 -3.10
CA ALA A 37 12.37 7.84 -4.43
C ALA A 37 11.15 7.08 -4.96
N GLY A 38 11.25 6.64 -6.22
CA GLY A 38 10.16 5.98 -6.96
C GLY A 38 9.44 6.95 -7.87
N ASP A 39 8.77 6.40 -8.87
CA ASP A 39 7.96 7.14 -9.83
C ASP A 39 6.94 6.18 -10.46
N LEU A 40 6.10 6.72 -11.34
CA LEU A 40 5.09 5.93 -12.04
C LEU A 40 5.64 5.02 -13.15
N ASP A 41 6.92 5.12 -13.51
CA ASP A 41 7.56 4.33 -14.57
C ASP A 41 8.32 3.12 -14.02
N MET A 42 8.56 3.05 -12.71
CA MET A 42 9.14 1.87 -12.06
C MET A 42 8.21 0.65 -12.15
N PRO A 43 8.73 -0.59 -12.18
CA PRO A 43 7.89 -1.77 -12.36
C PRO A 43 6.85 -1.99 -11.24
N GLU A 44 7.19 -1.67 -9.98
CA GLU A 44 6.23 -1.73 -8.86
C GLU A 44 5.04 -0.77 -9.04
N ALA A 45 5.14 0.24 -9.91
CA ALA A 45 4.02 1.11 -10.30
C ALA A 45 3.41 0.67 -11.65
N ASP A 46 4.15 0.79 -12.75
CA ASP A 46 3.63 0.59 -14.11
C ASP A 46 3.27 -0.87 -14.41
N TRP A 47 4.20 -1.79 -14.15
CA TRP A 47 3.96 -3.21 -14.43
C TRP A 47 2.87 -3.78 -13.52
N VAL A 48 2.87 -3.43 -12.24
CA VAL A 48 1.81 -3.84 -11.29
C VAL A 48 0.45 -3.33 -11.77
N ALA A 49 0.33 -2.05 -12.10
CA ALA A 49 -0.93 -1.46 -12.53
C ALA A 49 -1.45 -2.08 -13.83
N ARG A 50 -0.56 -2.33 -14.81
CA ARG A 50 -0.92 -3.06 -16.04
C ARG A 50 -1.35 -4.49 -15.76
N SER A 51 -0.69 -5.17 -14.82
CA SER A 51 -1.00 -6.55 -14.46
C SER A 51 -2.38 -6.71 -13.84
N PHE A 52 -2.80 -5.76 -12.99
CA PHE A 52 -4.18 -5.70 -12.48
C PHE A 52 -5.19 -5.30 -13.57
N ALA A 53 -4.87 -4.31 -14.40
CA ALA A 53 -5.76 -3.88 -15.49
C ALA A 53 -6.02 -5.01 -16.51
N ALA A 54 -5.00 -5.82 -16.81
CA ALA A 54 -5.13 -7.03 -17.65
C ALA A 54 -6.05 -8.10 -17.05
N ARG A 55 -6.27 -8.07 -15.73
CA ARG A 55 -7.17 -8.97 -14.99
C ARG A 55 -8.54 -8.34 -14.68
N GLY A 56 -8.87 -7.22 -15.33
CA GLY A 56 -10.19 -6.59 -15.20
C GLY A 56 -10.32 -5.61 -14.04
N ILE A 57 -9.20 -5.22 -13.40
CA ILE A 57 -9.19 -4.27 -12.27
C ILE A 57 -8.52 -2.97 -12.72
N PRO A 58 -9.28 -1.89 -12.99
CA PRO A 58 -8.67 -0.61 -13.29
C PRO A 58 -7.84 -0.11 -12.10
N VAL A 59 -6.71 0.54 -12.40
CA VAL A 59 -5.79 1.05 -11.38
C VAL A 59 -5.63 2.56 -11.50
N VAL A 60 -5.66 3.26 -10.36
CA VAL A 60 -5.28 4.67 -10.23
C VAL A 60 -3.96 4.71 -9.46
N SER A 61 -2.84 4.82 -10.17
CA SER A 61 -1.51 4.85 -9.56
C SER A 61 -1.14 6.29 -9.18
N ILE A 62 -0.70 6.50 -7.94
CA ILE A 62 -0.45 7.80 -7.34
C ILE A 62 1.01 8.21 -7.56
N ASP A 63 1.22 9.43 -8.05
CA ASP A 63 2.52 10.11 -8.17
C ASP A 63 2.67 11.13 -7.02
N TYR A 64 2.81 10.60 -5.80
CA TYR A 64 2.83 11.45 -4.61
C TYR A 64 4.15 12.21 -4.48
N ARG A 65 4.12 13.39 -3.85
CA ARG A 65 5.34 14.19 -3.60
C ARG A 65 6.34 13.41 -2.75
N LEU A 66 7.59 13.37 -3.22
CA LEU A 66 8.71 12.79 -2.51
C LEU A 66 9.40 13.81 -1.60
N VAL A 67 10.01 13.34 -0.52
CA VAL A 67 10.85 14.18 0.32
C VAL A 67 12.18 14.46 -0.38
N ALA A 68 12.26 15.59 -1.09
CA ALA A 68 13.43 16.00 -1.85
C ALA A 68 14.17 17.16 -1.17
N GLY A 69 15.38 16.89 -0.68
CA GLY A 69 16.22 17.92 -0.04
C GLY A 69 15.60 18.54 1.22
N GLY A 70 14.85 17.75 1.99
CA GLY A 70 14.18 18.18 3.23
C GLY A 70 12.91 19.02 3.03
N ARG A 71 12.41 19.12 1.80
CA ARG A 71 11.09 19.70 1.49
C ARG A 71 10.04 18.60 1.32
N ASP A 72 8.77 18.98 1.38
CA ASP A 72 7.63 18.06 1.21
C ASP A 72 7.65 16.86 2.18
N VAL A 73 8.15 17.10 3.40
CA VAL A 73 8.00 16.18 4.55
C VAL A 73 6.53 16.01 4.92
N TYR A 74 6.22 15.11 5.87
CA TYR A 74 4.86 14.91 6.38
C TYR A 74 4.19 16.26 6.72
N PRO A 75 2.93 16.50 6.28
CA PRO A 75 1.99 15.54 5.68
C PRO A 75 1.94 15.52 4.15
N ALA A 76 2.90 16.09 3.40
CA ALA A 76 2.75 16.32 1.95
C ALA A 76 2.32 15.07 1.14
N ALA A 77 3.08 13.98 1.21
CA ALA A 77 2.71 12.72 0.53
C ALA A 77 1.41 12.11 1.09
N SER A 78 1.12 12.30 2.38
CA SER A 78 -0.12 11.82 3.01
C SER A 78 -1.35 12.56 2.46
N ASP A 79 -1.22 13.88 2.28
CA ASP A 79 -2.27 14.72 1.68
C ASP A 79 -2.49 14.35 0.20
N ASP A 80 -1.42 14.04 -0.53
CA ASP A 80 -1.50 13.60 -1.93
C ASP A 80 -2.26 12.27 -2.07
N VAL A 81 -2.05 11.31 -1.16
CA VAL A 81 -2.81 10.05 -1.16
C VAL A 81 -4.30 10.31 -0.90
N LEU A 82 -4.66 11.20 0.03
CA LEU A 82 -6.08 11.55 0.26
C LEU A 82 -6.69 12.31 -0.92
N ALA A 83 -5.94 13.20 -1.57
CA ALA A 83 -6.38 13.90 -2.76
C ALA A 83 -6.62 12.92 -3.92
N ALA A 84 -5.70 11.98 -4.13
CA ALA A 84 -5.83 10.93 -5.13
C ALA A 84 -7.01 9.99 -4.83
N TRP A 85 -7.21 9.60 -3.56
CA TRP A 85 -8.36 8.81 -3.12
C TRP A 85 -9.68 9.53 -3.40
N SER A 86 -9.78 10.82 -3.03
CA SER A 86 -10.95 11.65 -3.29
C SER A 86 -11.29 11.75 -4.78
N TRP A 87 -10.26 11.95 -5.60
CA TRP A 87 -10.40 11.96 -7.05
C TRP A 87 -10.86 10.60 -7.57
N ALA A 88 -10.26 9.50 -7.09
CA ALA A 88 -10.58 8.15 -7.53
C ALA A 88 -12.02 7.73 -7.19
N VAL A 89 -12.52 8.07 -5.99
CA VAL A 89 -13.92 7.86 -5.59
C VAL A 89 -14.87 8.54 -6.58
N SER A 90 -14.56 9.79 -6.96
CA SER A 90 -15.37 10.55 -7.92
C SER A 90 -15.29 9.99 -9.35
N ALA A 91 -14.11 9.47 -9.74
CA ALA A 91 -13.86 8.92 -11.07
C ALA A 91 -14.35 7.47 -11.25
N ALA A 92 -14.55 6.73 -10.17
CA ALA A 92 -14.83 5.30 -10.16
C ALA A 92 -15.93 4.86 -11.15
N PRO A 93 -17.12 5.49 -11.20
CA PRO A 93 -18.16 5.07 -12.15
C PRO A 93 -17.73 5.19 -13.62
N GLY A 94 -16.94 6.21 -13.96
CA GLY A 94 -16.42 6.42 -15.32
C GLY A 94 -15.37 5.39 -15.73
N LEU A 95 -14.74 4.72 -14.76
CA LEU A 95 -13.75 3.66 -14.96
C LEU A 95 -14.37 2.26 -14.96
N GLY A 96 -15.69 2.15 -14.79
CA GLY A 96 -16.37 0.87 -14.60
C GLY A 96 -16.06 0.24 -13.24
N ILE A 97 -15.71 1.07 -12.25
CA ILE A 97 -15.53 0.66 -10.85
C ILE A 97 -16.82 1.00 -10.09
N ASP A 98 -17.29 0.04 -9.31
CA ASP A 98 -18.28 0.26 -8.27
C ASP A 98 -17.59 0.95 -7.07
N PRO A 99 -18.01 2.16 -6.66
CA PRO A 99 -17.40 2.88 -5.54
C PRO A 99 -17.31 2.05 -4.25
N ASP A 100 -18.28 1.15 -4.01
CA ASP A 100 -18.29 0.26 -2.82
C ASP A 100 -17.30 -0.91 -2.93
N ARG A 101 -16.60 -1.02 -4.07
CA ARG A 101 -15.59 -2.04 -4.38
C ARG A 101 -14.24 -1.42 -4.73
N LEU A 102 -14.07 -0.12 -4.42
CA LEU A 102 -12.83 0.58 -4.59
C LEU A 102 -11.88 0.28 -3.41
N VAL A 103 -10.68 -0.16 -3.73
CA VAL A 103 -9.66 -0.64 -2.78
C VAL A 103 -8.50 0.31 -2.82
N VAL A 104 -7.83 0.50 -1.68
CA VAL A 104 -6.54 1.18 -1.63
C VAL A 104 -5.44 0.15 -1.41
N GLY A 105 -4.27 0.37 -2.00
CA GLY A 105 -3.11 -0.44 -1.70
C GLY A 105 -1.80 0.29 -1.98
N GLY A 106 -0.73 -0.27 -1.44
CA GLY A 106 0.59 0.24 -1.71
C GLY A 106 1.68 -0.76 -1.37
N ALA A 107 2.88 -0.43 -1.79
CA ALA A 107 4.08 -1.23 -1.57
C ALA A 107 5.06 -0.47 -0.67
N SER A 108 5.72 -1.16 0.28
CA SER A 108 6.76 -0.57 1.13
C SER A 108 6.30 0.75 1.76
N ALA A 109 6.97 1.88 1.46
CA ALA A 109 6.58 3.21 1.92
C ALA A 109 5.18 3.67 1.44
N GLY A 110 4.75 3.27 0.23
CA GLY A 110 3.39 3.51 -0.24
C GLY A 110 2.35 2.79 0.60
N ALA A 111 2.66 1.58 1.09
CA ALA A 111 1.81 0.86 2.03
C ALA A 111 1.63 1.61 3.36
N ASN A 112 2.69 2.30 3.84
CA ASN A 112 2.61 3.23 4.97
C ASN A 112 1.61 4.35 4.69
N LEU A 113 1.77 5.03 3.56
CA LEU A 113 0.98 6.19 3.19
C LEU A 113 -0.52 5.86 3.08
N VAL A 114 -0.87 4.75 2.43
CA VAL A 114 -2.28 4.36 2.27
C VAL A 114 -2.89 3.90 3.59
N THR A 115 -2.12 3.21 4.45
CA THR A 115 -2.59 2.85 5.80
C THR A 115 -2.85 4.10 6.63
N GLY A 116 -1.93 5.08 6.58
CA GLY A 116 -2.11 6.39 7.20
C GLY A 116 -3.34 7.13 6.69
N ALA A 117 -3.57 7.13 5.38
CA ALA A 117 -4.77 7.73 4.77
C ALA A 117 -6.07 7.08 5.31
N VAL A 118 -6.11 5.76 5.46
CA VAL A 118 -7.26 5.07 6.07
C VAL A 118 -7.48 5.53 7.52
N LEU A 119 -6.43 5.67 8.33
CA LEU A 119 -6.56 6.18 9.70
C LEU A 119 -7.12 7.61 9.73
N ARG A 120 -6.69 8.48 8.81
CA ARG A 120 -7.22 9.85 8.68
C ARG A 120 -8.70 9.86 8.29
N LEU A 121 -9.12 8.95 7.40
CA LEU A 121 -10.53 8.79 7.04
C LEU A 121 -11.37 8.31 8.22
N LEU A 122 -10.89 7.32 8.99
CA LEU A 122 -11.57 6.82 10.20
C LEU A 122 -11.68 7.91 11.29
N ALA A 123 -10.67 8.77 11.40
CA ALA A 123 -10.69 9.92 12.30
C ALA A 123 -11.62 11.05 11.82
N GLY A 124 -12.20 10.94 10.62
CA GLY A 124 -13.12 11.93 10.06
C GLY A 124 -12.44 13.21 9.57
N GLU A 125 -11.14 13.17 9.28
CA GLU A 125 -10.38 14.35 8.83
C GLU A 125 -10.85 14.89 7.46
N VAL A 126 -11.47 14.03 6.64
CA VAL A 126 -12.05 14.41 5.34
C VAL A 126 -13.55 14.08 5.31
N PRO A 127 -14.42 15.00 5.75
CA PRO A 127 -15.86 14.75 5.84
C PRO A 127 -16.48 14.32 4.51
N GLY A 128 -17.27 13.25 4.55
CA GLY A 128 -18.01 12.74 3.39
C GLY A 128 -17.21 11.87 2.42
N LEU A 129 -15.92 11.68 2.65
CA LEU A 129 -15.10 10.78 1.85
C LEU A 129 -15.17 9.36 2.44
N PRO A 130 -15.60 8.33 1.68
CA PRO A 130 -15.76 6.98 2.21
C PRO A 130 -14.41 6.32 2.48
N THR A 131 -14.39 5.38 3.42
CA THR A 131 -13.28 4.44 3.58
C THR A 131 -13.24 3.45 2.42
N PRO A 132 -12.06 2.91 2.06
CA PRO A 132 -11.95 1.91 1.01
C PRO A 132 -12.65 0.60 1.42
N ALA A 133 -13.10 -0.17 0.42
CA ALA A 133 -13.73 -1.46 0.63
C ALA A 133 -12.78 -2.49 1.25
N ALA A 134 -11.49 -2.39 0.91
CA ALA A 134 -10.42 -3.23 1.46
C ALA A 134 -9.06 -2.51 1.34
N VAL A 135 -8.03 -3.06 1.98
CA VAL A 135 -6.65 -2.54 1.95
C VAL A 135 -5.66 -3.64 1.51
N PHE A 136 -4.83 -3.37 0.51
CA PHE A 136 -3.74 -4.26 0.09
C PHE A 136 -2.37 -3.67 0.44
N LEU A 137 -1.57 -4.39 1.24
CA LEU A 137 -0.25 -3.96 1.70
C LEU A 137 0.82 -4.94 1.22
N ALA A 138 1.68 -4.52 0.29
CA ALA A 138 2.83 -5.31 -0.15
C ALA A 138 4.08 -4.90 0.66
N TYR A 139 4.67 -5.87 1.38
CA TYR A 139 5.91 -5.76 2.18
C TYR A 139 6.05 -4.40 2.88
N PRO A 140 5.08 -4.05 3.74
CA PRO A 140 4.91 -2.68 4.19
C PRO A 140 5.98 -2.30 5.22
N THR A 141 6.41 -1.04 5.20
CA THR A 141 7.04 -0.42 6.38
C THR A 141 5.97 0.36 7.12
N LEU A 142 5.75 0.07 8.41
CA LEU A 142 4.68 0.67 9.22
C LEU A 142 5.19 1.18 10.58
N LEU A 143 6.38 0.74 11.00
CA LEU A 143 7.03 1.12 12.24
C LEU A 143 8.33 1.87 11.95
N ALA A 144 8.50 3.02 12.60
CA ALA A 144 9.74 3.78 12.55
C ALA A 144 10.88 3.17 13.40
N VAL A 145 10.50 2.33 14.37
CA VAL A 145 11.43 1.55 15.20
C VAL A 145 11.00 0.10 15.08
N GLN A 146 11.82 -0.71 14.41
CA GLN A 146 11.50 -2.12 14.16
C GLN A 146 11.76 -2.96 15.41
N PRO A 147 10.87 -3.91 15.75
CA PRO A 147 11.21 -4.98 16.67
C PRO A 147 12.28 -5.90 16.07
N ASP A 148 12.98 -6.65 16.92
CA ASP A 148 13.94 -7.65 16.45
C ASP A 148 13.22 -8.75 15.65
N PRO A 149 13.83 -9.24 14.55
CA PRO A 149 13.31 -10.40 13.84
C PRO A 149 13.35 -11.65 14.71
N ASP A 150 12.43 -12.58 14.46
CA ASP A 150 12.50 -13.90 15.08
C ASP A 150 13.79 -14.65 14.65
N PRO A 151 14.20 -15.72 15.35
CA PRO A 151 15.41 -16.45 15.02
C PRO A 151 15.44 -17.03 13.60
N ALA A 152 14.29 -17.34 13.01
CA ALA A 152 14.21 -17.91 11.67
C ALA A 152 14.45 -16.85 10.60
N LEU A 153 13.81 -15.69 10.70
CA LEU A 153 14.04 -14.54 9.84
C LEU A 153 15.48 -14.04 10.00
N ARG A 154 15.99 -13.94 11.23
CA ARG A 154 17.38 -13.52 11.47
C ARG A 154 18.37 -14.48 10.79
N ALA A 155 18.16 -15.79 10.90
CA ALA A 155 19.02 -16.77 10.22
C ALA A 155 18.95 -16.67 8.69
N ALA A 156 17.77 -16.36 8.13
CA ALA A 156 17.61 -16.17 6.69
C ALA A 156 18.34 -14.90 6.19
N LEU A 157 18.23 -13.79 6.94
CA LEU A 157 18.92 -12.54 6.66
C LEU A 157 20.45 -12.70 6.80
N ASP A 158 20.92 -13.42 7.83
CA ASP A 158 22.35 -13.72 8.01
C ASP A 158 22.92 -14.55 6.85
N ALA A 159 22.11 -15.44 6.26
CA ALA A 159 22.48 -16.23 5.10
C ALA A 159 22.43 -15.44 3.78
N ASN A 160 21.77 -14.27 3.76
CA ASN A 160 21.67 -13.39 2.61
C ASN A 160 21.87 -11.90 2.99
N PRO A 161 23.13 -11.47 3.22
CA PRO A 161 23.43 -10.11 3.66
C PRO A 161 23.00 -8.99 2.69
N GLU A 162 22.77 -9.29 1.41
CA GLU A 162 22.30 -8.29 0.43
C GLU A 162 20.82 -7.93 0.67
N ALA A 163 20.03 -8.86 1.22
CA ALA A 163 18.65 -8.65 1.60
C ALA A 163 18.49 -7.93 2.97
N ASP A 164 19.51 -7.98 3.82
CA ASP A 164 19.55 -7.37 5.17
C ASP A 164 19.89 -5.87 5.11
N ARG A 165 19.03 -5.10 4.43
CA ARG A 165 19.28 -3.68 4.09
C ARG A 165 18.41 -2.68 4.86
N PHE A 166 17.50 -3.14 5.72
CA PHE A 166 16.55 -2.29 6.45
C PHE A 166 16.74 -2.38 7.96
N ALA A 167 18.00 -2.35 8.39
CA ALA A 167 18.35 -2.40 9.80
C ALA A 167 17.63 -1.28 10.59
N PRO A 168 17.35 -1.46 11.89
CA PRO A 168 16.56 -0.50 12.67
C PRO A 168 17.03 0.96 12.55
N GLY A 169 18.34 1.20 12.47
CA GLY A 169 18.90 2.54 12.25
C GLY A 169 18.56 3.14 10.88
N ARG A 170 18.53 2.31 9.82
CA ARG A 170 18.18 2.75 8.47
C ARG A 170 16.69 3.05 8.34
N VAL A 171 15.83 2.21 8.93
CA VAL A 171 14.38 2.47 8.97
C VAL A 171 14.09 3.74 9.77
N ARG A 172 14.75 3.91 10.92
CA ARG A 172 14.63 5.13 11.71
C ARG A 172 14.98 6.38 10.90
N GLU A 173 16.12 6.40 10.22
CA GLU A 173 16.55 7.51 9.35
C GLU A 173 15.54 7.78 8.22
N MET A 174 14.99 6.72 7.61
CA MET A 174 13.97 6.82 6.58
C MET A 174 12.71 7.52 7.11
N TYR A 175 12.24 7.18 8.31
CA TYR A 175 11.10 7.87 8.93
C TYR A 175 11.46 9.28 9.42
N GLU A 176 12.64 9.51 9.97
CA GLU A 176 13.07 10.87 10.35
C GLU A 176 13.12 11.80 9.13
N THR A 177 13.53 11.27 7.98
CA THR A 177 13.47 11.98 6.69
C THR A 177 12.04 12.26 6.28
N TYR A 178 11.16 11.26 6.31
CA TYR A 178 9.74 11.42 5.99
C TYR A 178 9.03 12.45 6.88
N LEU A 179 9.30 12.40 8.19
CA LEU A 179 8.70 13.29 9.18
C LEU A 179 9.31 14.70 9.16
N GLY A 180 10.55 14.84 8.67
CA GLY A 180 11.34 16.06 8.82
C GLY A 180 11.79 16.31 10.27
N GLY A 181 11.90 15.26 11.07
CA GLY A 181 12.12 15.36 12.51
C GLY A 181 12.12 14.03 13.26
N PRO A 182 12.17 14.07 14.61
CA PRO A 182 12.25 12.89 15.47
C PRO A 182 11.09 11.90 15.33
N VAL A 183 11.36 10.61 15.61
CA VAL A 183 10.38 9.50 15.56
C VAL A 183 9.76 9.15 16.92
N GLU A 184 10.09 9.88 17.98
CA GLU A 184 9.64 9.58 19.35
C GLU A 184 8.13 9.82 19.54
N HIS A 185 7.58 10.84 18.89
CA HIS A 185 6.17 11.23 19.01
C HIS A 185 5.56 11.63 17.65
N PRO A 186 5.56 10.71 16.66
CA PRO A 186 5.06 11.03 15.34
C PRO A 186 3.52 11.12 15.36
N PRO A 187 2.90 11.87 14.44
CA PRO A 187 1.47 11.74 14.17
C PRO A 187 1.12 10.28 13.84
N LEU A 188 0.06 9.75 14.45
CA LEU A 188 -0.33 8.35 14.26
C LEU A 188 -0.48 7.96 12.77
N PRO A 189 -1.11 8.77 11.89
CA PRO A 189 -1.17 8.46 10.46
C PRO A 189 0.18 8.45 9.73
N ALA A 190 1.22 9.09 10.28
CA ALA A 190 2.55 9.07 9.69
C ALA A 190 3.29 7.75 9.97
N VAL A 191 3.03 7.14 11.14
CA VAL A 191 3.62 5.86 11.58
C VAL A 191 2.49 4.94 12.06
N PRO A 192 1.65 4.43 11.13
CA PRO A 192 0.42 3.70 11.45
C PRO A 192 0.64 2.42 12.25
N GLY A 193 1.85 1.85 12.24
CA GLY A 193 2.20 0.70 13.07
C GLY A 193 2.11 0.95 14.58
N LEU A 194 2.07 2.22 15.01
CA LEU A 194 1.85 2.60 16.41
C LEU A 194 0.37 2.54 16.83
N ALA A 195 -0.55 2.25 15.92
CA ALA A 195 -1.97 2.15 16.23
C ALA A 195 -2.22 1.06 17.27
N ARG A 196 -3.14 1.33 18.19
CA ARG A 196 -3.66 0.31 19.11
C ARG A 196 -4.95 -0.27 18.52
N PRO A 197 -5.41 -1.44 19.00
CA PRO A 197 -6.65 -2.02 18.51
C PRO A 197 -7.87 -1.07 18.50
N ALA A 198 -7.97 -0.18 19.48
CA ALA A 198 -9.04 0.82 19.56
C ALA A 198 -8.96 1.90 18.45
N ASP A 199 -7.75 2.22 17.98
CA ASP A 199 -7.52 3.20 16.91
C ASP A 199 -7.85 2.61 15.52
N LEU A 200 -8.03 1.27 15.44
CA LEU A 200 -8.33 0.52 14.21
C LEU A 200 -9.81 0.10 14.11
N ALA A 201 -10.68 0.62 14.98
CA ALA A 201 -12.10 0.36 14.91
C ALA A 201 -12.67 0.86 13.55
N GLY A 202 -13.26 -0.06 12.79
CA GLY A 202 -13.79 0.24 11.45
C GLY A 202 -12.76 0.18 10.32
N PHE A 203 -11.51 -0.21 10.60
CA PHE A 203 -10.51 -0.42 9.55
C PHE A 203 -10.98 -1.51 8.57
N PRO A 204 -10.86 -1.30 7.24
CA PRO A 204 -11.38 -2.25 6.26
C PRO A 204 -10.64 -3.60 6.27
N PRO A 205 -11.24 -4.67 5.72
CA PRO A 205 -10.53 -5.93 5.51
C PRO A 205 -9.20 -5.72 4.79
N ALA A 206 -8.16 -6.44 5.21
CA ALA A 206 -6.80 -6.22 4.71
C ALA A 206 -6.13 -7.51 4.24
N LEU A 207 -5.38 -7.42 3.15
CA LEU A 207 -4.42 -8.43 2.73
C LEU A 207 -3.02 -7.82 2.83
N MET A 208 -2.15 -8.50 3.55
CA MET A 208 -0.74 -8.16 3.65
C MET A 208 0.10 -9.29 3.05
N VAL A 209 0.95 -8.93 2.10
CA VAL A 209 1.89 -9.86 1.45
C VAL A 209 3.30 -9.41 1.78
N ASN A 210 3.93 -10.05 2.76
CA ASN A 210 5.32 -9.79 3.12
C ASN A 210 6.29 -10.54 2.20
N ASP A 211 7.50 -10.02 2.08
CA ASP A 211 8.61 -10.72 1.47
C ASP A 211 9.23 -11.75 2.42
N ASP A 212 9.80 -12.83 1.87
CA ASP A 212 10.35 -13.95 2.65
C ASP A 212 11.60 -13.56 3.44
N VAL A 213 12.61 -13.07 2.73
CA VAL A 213 13.89 -12.59 3.30
C VAL A 213 13.89 -11.07 3.23
N ASP A 214 13.16 -10.46 4.16
CA ASP A 214 13.02 -9.02 4.28
C ASP A 214 12.94 -8.62 5.75
N GLU A 215 13.82 -7.70 6.16
CA GLU A 215 13.84 -7.20 7.53
C GLU A 215 12.59 -6.36 7.86
N LEU A 216 11.91 -5.77 6.86
CA LEU A 216 10.63 -5.08 7.06
C LEU A 216 9.45 -6.03 7.29
N ARG A 217 9.64 -7.35 7.12
CA ARG A 217 8.61 -8.35 7.44
C ARG A 217 8.12 -8.24 8.88
N VAL A 218 9.02 -7.90 9.81
CA VAL A 218 8.67 -7.70 11.23
C VAL A 218 7.66 -6.56 11.42
N SER A 219 7.74 -5.53 10.57
CA SER A 219 6.80 -4.40 10.58
C SER A 219 5.42 -4.82 10.14
N GLY A 220 5.35 -5.61 9.07
CA GLY A 220 4.12 -6.14 8.54
C GLY A 220 3.46 -7.10 9.53
N GLU A 221 4.21 -8.10 10.01
CA GLU A 221 3.72 -9.08 11.00
C GLU A 221 3.19 -8.42 12.28
N ALA A 222 3.90 -7.42 12.81
CA ALA A 222 3.46 -6.68 13.99
C ALA A 222 2.13 -5.95 13.76
N PHE A 223 1.99 -5.23 12.64
CA PHE A 223 0.74 -4.53 12.35
C PHE A 223 -0.40 -5.48 12.01
N GLY A 224 -0.12 -6.59 11.32
CA GLY A 224 -1.08 -7.65 11.06
C GLY A 224 -1.64 -8.25 12.35
N ALA A 225 -0.80 -8.47 13.36
CA ALA A 225 -1.23 -8.90 14.69
C ALA A 225 -2.12 -7.84 15.37
N THR A 226 -1.79 -6.55 15.25
CA THR A 226 -2.62 -5.45 15.77
C THR A 226 -3.99 -5.38 15.09
N LEU A 227 -4.05 -5.54 13.76
CA LEU A 227 -5.32 -5.62 13.01
C LEU A 227 -6.17 -6.79 13.49
N ALA A 228 -5.58 -7.98 13.63
CA ALA A 228 -6.28 -9.15 14.14
C ALA A 228 -6.81 -8.93 15.57
N ALA A 229 -5.99 -8.32 16.45
CA ALA A 229 -6.41 -7.98 17.81
C ALA A 229 -7.53 -6.92 17.86
N ALA A 230 -7.65 -6.07 16.83
CA ALA A 230 -8.75 -5.14 16.65
C ALA A 230 -10.03 -5.79 16.10
N GLY A 231 -9.99 -7.07 15.74
CA GLY A 231 -11.10 -7.78 15.11
C GLY A 231 -11.27 -7.48 13.62
N VAL A 232 -10.26 -6.88 12.98
CA VAL A 232 -10.25 -6.65 11.53
C VAL A 232 -10.02 -7.97 10.81
N ALA A 233 -10.76 -8.21 9.72
CA ALA A 233 -10.51 -9.34 8.83
C ALA A 233 -9.18 -9.12 8.08
N VAL A 234 -8.11 -9.75 8.56
CA VAL A 234 -6.77 -9.61 7.98
C VAL A 234 -6.22 -10.97 7.54
N GLU A 235 -5.70 -11.02 6.30
CA GLU A 235 -4.89 -12.12 5.79
C GLU A 235 -3.43 -11.63 5.73
N VAL A 236 -2.53 -12.26 6.50
CA VAL A 236 -1.08 -12.00 6.43
C VAL A 236 -0.41 -13.22 5.81
N VAL A 237 0.30 -13.02 4.71
CA VAL A 237 1.03 -14.06 4.00
C VAL A 237 2.44 -13.62 3.71
N THR A 238 3.32 -14.61 3.53
CA THR A 238 4.69 -14.41 3.05
C THR A 238 4.81 -14.99 1.65
N GLU A 239 5.35 -14.24 0.69
CA GLU A 239 5.62 -14.75 -0.66
C GLU A 239 6.99 -15.44 -0.66
N PRO A 240 7.07 -16.77 -0.85
CA PRO A 240 8.33 -17.49 -0.65
C PRO A 240 9.43 -17.11 -1.65
N GLY A 241 10.67 -17.08 -1.18
CA GLY A 241 11.84 -16.84 -2.03
C GLY A 241 11.99 -15.41 -2.53
N THR A 242 11.30 -14.45 -1.92
CA THR A 242 11.39 -13.04 -2.28
C THR A 242 12.23 -12.24 -1.28
N GLU A 243 12.77 -11.13 -1.77
CA GLU A 243 13.41 -10.07 -1.00
C GLU A 243 12.64 -8.76 -1.20
N HIS A 244 12.83 -7.80 -0.28
CA HIS A 244 12.09 -6.54 -0.28
C HIS A 244 11.90 -5.91 -1.67
N GLY A 245 10.66 -5.62 -2.03
CA GLY A 245 10.34 -4.91 -3.28
C GLY A 245 10.24 -5.85 -4.48
N HIS A 246 9.80 -7.09 -4.29
CA HIS A 246 9.72 -8.09 -5.37
C HIS A 246 8.81 -7.71 -6.53
N LEU A 247 7.85 -6.82 -6.35
CA LEU A 247 7.05 -6.30 -7.46
C LEU A 247 7.86 -5.40 -8.42
N ASN A 248 9.09 -5.01 -8.06
CA ASN A 248 10.03 -4.39 -9.00
C ASN A 248 10.73 -5.38 -9.94
N ARG A 249 10.52 -6.69 -9.76
CA ARG A 249 11.16 -7.77 -10.54
C ARG A 249 10.11 -8.56 -11.30
N PRO A 250 9.51 -7.97 -12.35
CA PRO A 250 8.34 -8.53 -13.04
C PRO A 250 8.63 -9.85 -13.78
N ASP A 251 9.90 -10.16 -14.01
CA ASP A 251 10.40 -11.39 -14.59
C ASP A 251 10.46 -12.55 -13.58
N GLU A 252 10.39 -12.26 -12.28
CA GLU A 252 10.32 -13.28 -11.24
C GLU A 252 8.88 -13.82 -11.09
N PRO A 253 8.69 -15.15 -11.02
CA PRO A 253 7.36 -15.74 -10.86
C PRO A 253 6.57 -15.23 -9.65
N ALA A 254 7.27 -14.88 -8.57
CA ALA A 254 6.69 -14.38 -7.34
C ALA A 254 5.89 -13.09 -7.54
N ALA A 255 6.33 -12.19 -8.42
CA ALA A 255 5.61 -10.95 -8.69
C ALA A 255 4.21 -11.23 -9.27
N SER A 256 4.12 -12.13 -10.26
CA SER A 256 2.83 -12.53 -10.83
C SER A 256 1.97 -13.32 -9.83
N ALA A 257 2.59 -14.19 -9.02
CA ALA A 257 1.89 -14.95 -7.98
C ALA A 257 1.23 -14.05 -6.94
N THR A 258 1.91 -12.99 -6.52
CA THR A 258 1.35 -11.97 -5.62
C THR A 258 0.17 -11.24 -6.28
N VAL A 259 0.29 -10.79 -7.53
CA VAL A 259 -0.84 -10.15 -8.24
C VAL A 259 -2.04 -11.10 -8.33
N ASP A 260 -1.83 -12.36 -8.72
CA ASP A 260 -2.89 -13.36 -8.83
C ASP A 260 -3.57 -13.64 -7.49
N ARG A 261 -2.79 -13.70 -6.40
CA ARG A 261 -3.31 -13.82 -5.04
C ARG A 261 -4.22 -12.65 -4.67
N VAL A 262 -3.79 -11.42 -4.96
CA VAL A 262 -4.57 -10.21 -4.67
C VAL A 262 -5.87 -10.20 -5.49
N VAL A 263 -5.82 -10.55 -6.78
CA VAL A 263 -7.04 -10.66 -7.61
C VAL A 263 -8.01 -11.70 -7.04
N ALA A 264 -7.52 -12.87 -6.65
CA ALA A 264 -8.35 -13.91 -6.05
C ALA A 264 -8.92 -13.48 -4.68
N TRP A 265 -8.18 -12.70 -3.91
CA TRP A 265 -8.64 -12.12 -2.65
C TRP A 265 -9.73 -11.06 -2.87
N LEU A 266 -9.52 -10.13 -3.80
CA LEU A 266 -10.49 -9.09 -4.16
C LEU A 266 -11.82 -9.65 -4.62
N ALA A 267 -11.82 -10.78 -5.34
CA ALA A 267 -13.04 -11.47 -5.74
C ALA A 267 -13.88 -11.96 -4.54
N ARG A 268 -13.26 -12.18 -3.36
CA ARG A 268 -13.95 -12.60 -2.13
C ARG A 268 -14.39 -11.42 -1.28
N VAL A 269 -13.53 -10.43 -1.09
CA VAL A 269 -13.76 -9.34 -0.12
C VAL A 269 -14.52 -8.15 -0.70
N ALA A 270 -14.46 -7.97 -2.02
CA ALA A 270 -15.22 -6.97 -2.75
C ALA A 270 -16.21 -7.68 -3.69
N ALA A 271 -16.93 -8.68 -3.21
CA ALA A 271 -17.98 -9.33 -3.99
C ALA A 271 -19.25 -8.43 -4.04
N PRO A 272 -20.03 -8.45 -5.14
CA PRO A 272 -21.30 -7.74 -5.19
C PRO A 272 -22.19 -8.23 -4.04
N GLN A 273 -22.74 -7.30 -3.25
CA GLN A 273 -23.80 -7.68 -2.30
C GLN A 273 -25.00 -8.19 -3.11
N PRO A 274 -25.65 -9.29 -2.70
CA PRO A 274 -26.86 -9.74 -3.37
C PRO A 274 -27.90 -8.63 -3.30
N THR A 275 -28.48 -8.26 -4.44
CA THR A 275 -29.60 -7.33 -4.50
C THR A 275 -30.77 -7.91 -3.73
N THR A 276 -31.07 -7.33 -2.56
CA THR A 276 -32.31 -7.60 -1.80
C THR A 276 -33.51 -6.95 -2.46
#